data_AF-A0A9X9SIA4-F1
#
_entry.id   AF-A0A9X9SIA4-F1
#
_cell.length_a   1.000
_cell.length_b   1.000
_cell.length_c   1.000
_cell.angle_alpha   90.00
_cell.angle_beta   90.00
_cell.angle_gamma   90.00
#
_symmetry.space_group_name_H-M   'P 1'
#
loop_
_entity.id
_entity.type
_entity.pdbx_description
1 polymer ?
#
loop_
_entity_poly.entity_id
_entity_poly.type
_entity_poly.pdbx_seq_one_letter_code
_entity_poly.pdbx_strand_id
1 'polypeptide(L)'
;MDAKLKYKAKKIKMVFFDIDDTLRVKDTGYMPESIQRVFKALKAKGILVGIASGRARYGVPQEVQDLHADYCVKLNGAYVKDDAKNIIFQAPIPADIVVAYKKWADEMGIYYGMAGRHEAVLSTRNDMISNAIDNVYAQLEVCPDYNEQHDVYQMWTFEDKGDGLQLPAELAEHLRLVRWHDNSSDVVLKGTSKALGVSKVVEHLGLKPENILVFGDELNDLELFDYAGISIAMGVSHPLLQEKADFITKKVEEDGILYALEELGLIDKELQFPQLDLANHKGPKATIKTNHGDMTLVLFPDHAPKTVANFLGLAKEGYYDGIIFHRIIPEFMIQGGDPTGTGMGGQSIYGESFEDEFSDELYNLRGALSMANAGPNTNGSQFFIVQNSKIPYAKKELERGGWPAPIAAAYAENGGTPHLDRRHTVFGQLVDETSFQVLDLIAGVETGAQDKPKEDVIIETIEVFD
;
A
#
# COMPACT_ATOMS: atom_id res chain seq x y z
N MET A 1 -8.45 -9.82 -1.08
CA MET A 1 -8.87 -9.84 0.35
C MET A 1 -10.29 -10.36 0.47
N ASP A 2 -10.57 -11.31 1.36
CA ASP A 2 -11.89 -11.95 1.43
C ASP A 2 -12.97 -11.08 2.12
N ALA A 3 -14.25 -11.40 1.89
CA ALA A 3 -15.38 -10.64 2.44
C ALA A 3 -15.51 -10.75 3.98
N LYS A 4 -15.05 -11.85 4.57
CA LYS A 4 -15.09 -12.09 6.03
C LYS A 4 -14.14 -11.13 6.73
N LEU A 5 -12.95 -10.92 6.18
CA LEU A 5 -11.96 -10.00 6.72
C LEU A 5 -12.43 -8.55 6.62
N LYS A 6 -13.00 -8.13 5.47
CA LYS A 6 -13.62 -6.80 5.34
C LYS A 6 -14.77 -6.58 6.33
N TYR A 7 -15.53 -7.63 6.67
CA TYR A 7 -16.56 -7.56 7.69
C TYR A 7 -15.98 -7.39 9.11
N LYS A 8 -14.92 -8.13 9.46
CA LYS A 8 -14.18 -7.94 10.72
C LYS A 8 -13.66 -6.50 10.84
N ALA A 9 -13.15 -5.92 9.75
CA ALA A 9 -12.55 -4.59 9.72
C ALA A 9 -13.50 -3.48 10.22
N LYS A 10 -14.82 -3.64 10.01
CA LYS A 10 -15.84 -2.68 10.49
C LYS A 10 -15.88 -2.53 12.01
N LYS A 11 -15.35 -3.50 12.75
CA LYS A 11 -15.27 -3.47 14.22
C LYS A 11 -14.01 -2.80 14.75
N ILE A 12 -13.03 -2.52 13.90
CA ILE A 12 -11.75 -1.96 14.33
C ILE A 12 -11.94 -0.56 14.91
N LYS A 13 -11.31 -0.36 16.07
CA LYS A 13 -11.26 0.90 16.82
C LYS A 13 -9.83 1.37 17.07
N MET A 14 -8.86 0.47 16.94
CA MET A 14 -7.46 0.80 17.12
C MET A 14 -6.56 -0.05 16.23
N VAL A 15 -5.51 0.58 15.69
CA VAL A 15 -4.47 -0.08 14.90
C VAL A 15 -3.13 0.05 15.63
N PHE A 16 -2.40 -1.05 15.80
CA PHE A 16 -1.01 -1.03 16.28
C PHE A 16 -0.05 -1.38 15.15
N PHE A 17 1.10 -0.69 15.15
CA PHE A 17 2.18 -0.91 14.21
C PHE A 17 3.46 -1.27 14.95
N ASP A 18 4.17 -2.32 14.51
CA ASP A 18 5.62 -2.41 14.78
C ASP A 18 6.38 -1.30 14.01
N ILE A 19 7.66 -1.10 14.33
CA ILE A 19 8.50 -0.08 13.72
C ILE A 19 9.33 -0.67 12.58
N ASP A 20 10.16 -1.66 12.89
CA ASP A 20 11.21 -2.14 11.99
C ASP A 20 10.59 -3.07 10.95
N ASP A 21 10.94 -2.88 9.68
CA ASP A 21 10.38 -3.57 8.51
C ASP A 21 8.83 -3.59 8.42
N THR A 22 8.18 -2.72 9.20
CA THR A 22 6.74 -2.48 9.25
C THR A 22 6.40 -1.03 8.91
N LEU A 23 6.79 -0.06 9.75
CA LEU A 23 6.64 1.37 9.43
C LEU A 23 7.81 1.87 8.57
N ARG A 24 9.01 1.32 8.79
CA ARG A 24 10.26 1.78 8.22
C ARG A 24 11.18 0.59 7.95
N VAL A 25 11.87 0.60 6.82
CA VAL A 25 12.89 -0.42 6.50
C VAL A 25 14.04 -0.32 7.50
N LYS A 26 14.37 -1.43 8.17
CA LYS A 26 15.36 -1.46 9.25
C LYS A 26 16.74 -0.97 8.80
N ASP A 27 17.21 -1.48 7.66
CA ASP A 27 18.58 -1.27 7.19
C ASP A 27 18.80 0.10 6.52
N THR A 28 17.87 0.50 5.65
CA THR A 28 17.99 1.76 4.88
C THR A 28 17.43 2.95 5.64
N GLY A 29 16.50 2.66 6.53
CA GLY A 29 15.74 3.68 7.21
C GLY A 29 14.70 4.42 6.42
N TYR A 30 14.35 3.87 5.25
CA TYR A 30 13.29 4.39 4.43
C TYR A 30 11.93 4.21 5.13
N MET A 31 11.17 5.32 5.26
CA MET A 31 9.78 5.34 5.70
C MET A 31 8.94 6.02 4.60
N PRO A 32 7.89 5.37 4.08
CA PRO A 32 7.05 5.97 3.05
C PRO A 32 6.34 7.24 3.54
N GLU A 33 6.18 8.23 2.66
CA GLU A 33 5.40 9.43 2.96
C GLU A 33 3.93 9.11 3.28
N SER A 34 3.42 8.00 2.72
CA SER A 34 2.06 7.50 2.97
C SER A 34 1.78 7.22 4.44
N ILE A 35 2.80 6.93 5.27
CA ILE A 35 2.62 6.64 6.70
C ILE A 35 2.03 7.85 7.44
N GLN A 36 2.44 9.07 7.10
CA GLN A 36 1.85 10.28 7.69
C GLN A 36 0.37 10.41 7.32
N ARG A 37 0.02 10.12 6.06
CA ARG A 37 -1.37 10.09 5.59
C ARG A 37 -2.16 9.01 6.33
N VAL A 38 -1.59 7.82 6.54
CA VAL A 38 -2.22 6.71 7.25
C VAL A 38 -2.64 7.12 8.65
N PHE A 39 -1.71 7.67 9.43
CA PHE A 39 -1.97 8.09 10.81
C PHE A 39 -3.06 9.16 10.86
N LYS A 40 -2.97 10.16 9.98
CA LYS A 40 -3.97 11.23 9.87
C LYS A 40 -5.36 10.70 9.48
N ALA A 41 -5.42 9.80 8.50
CA ALA A 41 -6.67 9.26 7.97
C ALA A 41 -7.38 8.35 8.99
N LEU A 42 -6.65 7.49 9.70
CA LEU A 42 -7.19 6.66 10.78
C LEU A 42 -7.78 7.53 11.89
N LYS A 43 -7.02 8.53 12.36
CA LYS A 43 -7.49 9.46 13.40
C LYS A 43 -8.70 10.27 12.95
N ALA A 44 -8.75 10.73 11.69
CA ALA A 44 -9.91 11.43 11.13
C ALA A 44 -11.17 10.56 11.12
N LYS A 45 -11.03 9.23 11.02
CA LYS A 45 -12.14 8.26 11.15
C LYS A 45 -12.41 7.83 12.60
N GLY A 46 -11.74 8.44 13.58
CA GLY A 46 -11.89 8.10 15.00
C GLY A 46 -11.29 6.75 15.38
N ILE A 47 -10.37 6.22 14.57
CA ILE A 47 -9.60 5.01 14.88
C ILE A 47 -8.31 5.42 15.57
N LEU A 48 -8.09 4.90 16.77
CA LEU A 48 -6.88 5.17 17.54
C LEU A 48 -5.66 4.49 16.90
N VAL A 49 -4.50 5.09 17.04
CA VAL A 49 -3.25 4.57 16.49
C VAL A 49 -2.25 4.33 17.61
N GLY A 50 -1.66 3.14 17.64
CA GLY A 50 -0.62 2.75 18.58
C GLY A 50 0.65 2.27 17.89
N ILE A 51 1.77 2.36 18.59
CA ILE A 51 3.04 1.74 18.17
C ILE A 51 3.44 0.71 19.23
N ALA A 52 3.71 -0.53 18.81
CA ALA A 52 4.17 -1.62 19.66
C ALA A 52 5.53 -2.12 19.21
N SER A 53 6.59 -1.86 20.01
CA SER A 53 7.97 -2.18 19.61
C SER A 53 8.81 -2.65 20.79
N GLY A 54 9.84 -3.45 20.48
CA GLY A 54 10.91 -3.79 21.43
C GLY A 54 11.74 -2.58 21.86
N ARG A 55 11.83 -1.54 21.01
CA ARG A 55 12.66 -0.35 21.24
C ARG A 55 12.21 0.42 22.48
N ALA A 56 13.18 0.94 23.22
CA ALA A 56 12.97 1.97 24.23
C ALA A 56 12.71 3.34 23.56
N ARG A 57 12.20 4.33 24.31
CA ARG A 57 11.87 5.65 23.74
C ARG A 57 13.04 6.28 22.98
N TYR A 58 14.22 6.29 23.57
CA TYR A 58 15.44 6.89 23.01
C TYR A 58 16.01 6.12 21.81
N GLY A 59 15.51 4.92 21.53
CA GLY A 59 15.85 4.16 20.32
C GLY A 59 14.82 4.30 19.20
N VAL A 60 13.73 5.03 19.41
CA VAL A 60 12.72 5.27 18.36
C VAL A 60 13.19 6.44 17.48
N PRO A 61 13.33 6.27 16.15
CA PRO A 61 13.69 7.35 15.24
C PRO A 61 12.75 8.56 15.37
N GLN A 62 13.28 9.76 15.17
CA GLN A 62 12.52 10.99 15.39
C GLN A 62 11.30 11.07 14.47
N GLU A 63 11.44 10.65 13.22
CA GLU A 63 10.37 10.61 12.24
C GLU A 63 9.19 9.72 12.67
N VAL A 64 9.44 8.68 13.47
CA VAL A 64 8.40 7.81 14.05
C VAL A 64 7.80 8.45 15.30
N GLN A 65 8.59 9.18 16.09
CA GLN A 65 8.06 9.95 17.23
C GLN A 65 7.12 11.08 16.77
N ASP A 66 7.42 11.70 15.63
CA ASP A 66 6.65 12.79 15.02
C ASP A 66 5.30 12.33 14.44
N LEU A 67 5.04 11.01 14.37
CA LEU A 67 3.72 10.48 14.00
C LEU A 67 2.66 10.68 15.10
N HIS A 68 3.08 11.02 16.32
CA HIS A 68 2.19 11.26 17.46
C HIS A 68 1.17 10.13 17.69
N ALA A 69 1.64 8.88 17.81
CA ALA A 69 0.77 7.75 18.13
C ALA A 69 0.02 7.99 19.47
N ASP A 70 -1.27 7.66 19.51
CA ASP A 70 -2.11 7.86 20.70
C ASP A 70 -1.61 7.02 21.89
N TYR A 71 -1.03 5.84 21.60
CA TYR A 71 -0.42 4.96 22.59
C TYR A 71 0.91 4.37 22.10
N CYS A 72 1.84 4.17 23.04
CA CYS A 72 3.13 3.56 22.78
C CYS A 72 3.36 2.40 23.75
N VAL A 73 3.48 1.19 23.19
CA VAL A 73 3.95 -0.02 23.87
C VAL A 73 5.42 -0.21 23.51
N LYS A 74 6.31 -0.14 24.50
CA LYS A 74 7.77 -0.13 24.35
C LYS A 74 8.41 -1.18 25.24
N LEU A 75 9.71 -1.42 25.05
CA LEU A 75 10.50 -2.35 25.88
C LEU A 75 9.85 -3.74 25.94
N ASN A 76 9.49 -4.26 24.76
CA ASN A 76 8.81 -5.55 24.61
C ASN A 76 7.52 -5.68 25.46
N GLY A 77 6.79 -4.56 25.61
CA GLY A 77 5.53 -4.48 26.35
C GLY A 77 5.66 -4.26 27.85
N ALA A 78 6.89 -4.14 28.37
CA ALA A 78 7.14 -3.81 29.76
C ALA A 78 6.79 -2.36 30.11
N TYR A 79 6.59 -1.48 29.13
CA TYR A 79 6.25 -0.08 29.36
C TYR A 79 5.22 0.44 28.36
N VAL A 80 4.13 1.01 28.88
CA VAL A 80 3.01 1.53 28.08
C VAL A 80 2.65 2.93 28.54
N LYS A 81 2.54 3.85 27.57
CA LYS A 81 2.12 5.24 27.80
C LYS A 81 1.14 5.72 26.74
N ASP A 82 0.40 6.77 27.05
CA ASP A 82 -0.36 7.55 26.07
C ASP A 82 0.48 8.72 25.49
N ASP A 83 -0.08 9.44 24.51
CA ASP A 83 0.53 10.63 23.89
C ASP A 83 0.73 11.80 24.89
N ALA A 84 -0.14 11.88 25.90
CA ALA A 84 -0.03 12.83 27.02
C ALA A 84 1.08 12.46 28.03
N LYS A 85 1.82 11.36 27.77
CA LYS A 85 2.91 10.81 28.60
C LYS A 85 2.45 10.23 29.95
N ASN A 86 1.16 9.96 30.12
CA ASN A 86 0.67 9.20 31.26
C ASN A 86 1.09 7.74 31.13
N ILE A 87 1.54 7.15 32.22
CA ILE A 87 1.90 5.73 32.28
C ILE A 87 0.62 4.93 32.45
N ILE A 88 0.34 4.05 31.50
CA ILE A 88 -0.81 3.13 31.56
C ILE A 88 -0.41 1.82 32.24
N PHE A 89 0.79 1.32 31.93
CA PHE A 89 1.32 0.09 32.49
C PHE A 89 2.85 0.12 32.50
N GLN A 90 3.44 -0.48 33.53
CA GLN A 90 4.88 -0.69 33.61
C GLN A 90 5.18 -1.97 34.39
N ALA A 91 6.18 -2.73 33.93
CA ALA A 91 6.62 -3.98 34.53
C ALA A 91 8.16 -4.03 34.55
N PRO A 92 8.82 -3.32 35.47
CA PRO A 92 10.27 -3.42 35.63
C PRO A 92 10.66 -4.83 36.11
N ILE A 93 11.86 -5.25 35.76
CA ILE A 93 12.49 -6.45 36.27
C ILE A 93 12.73 -6.25 37.77
N PRO A 94 12.32 -7.20 38.64
CA PRO A 94 12.56 -7.07 40.08
C PRO A 94 14.04 -6.84 40.41
N ALA A 95 14.33 -5.93 41.34
CA ALA A 95 15.69 -5.48 41.62
C ALA A 95 16.61 -6.62 42.07
N ASP A 96 16.10 -7.56 42.86
CA ASP A 96 16.79 -8.77 43.28
C ASP A 96 17.17 -9.68 42.11
N ILE A 97 16.28 -9.79 41.11
CA ILE A 97 16.55 -10.54 39.87
C ILE A 97 17.59 -9.84 39.02
N VAL A 98 17.59 -8.50 38.93
CA VAL A 98 18.64 -7.74 38.24
C VAL A 98 20.00 -7.97 38.89
N VAL A 99 20.07 -7.93 40.23
CA VAL A 99 21.31 -8.20 40.97
C VAL A 99 21.79 -9.64 40.75
N ALA A 100 20.89 -10.61 40.80
CA ALA A 100 21.22 -12.01 40.53
C ALA A 100 21.73 -12.21 39.09
N TYR A 101 21.12 -11.54 38.11
CA TYR A 101 21.58 -11.54 36.71
C TYR A 101 22.98 -10.95 36.56
N LYS A 102 23.25 -9.77 37.14
CA LYS A 102 24.58 -9.13 37.09
C LYS A 102 25.64 -10.06 37.65
N LYS A 103 25.38 -10.65 38.82
CA LYS A 103 26.29 -11.60 39.47
C LYS A 103 26.57 -12.82 38.57
N TRP A 104 25.54 -13.41 37.98
CA TRP A 104 25.71 -14.51 37.04
C TRP A 104 26.51 -14.12 35.81
N ALA A 105 26.24 -12.94 35.24
CA ALA A 105 26.96 -12.44 34.08
C ALA A 105 28.46 -12.27 34.39
N ASP A 106 28.79 -11.68 35.54
CA ASP A 106 30.16 -11.51 36.01
C ASP A 106 30.86 -12.87 36.23
N GLU A 107 30.20 -13.83 36.88
CA GLU A 107 30.73 -15.19 37.10
C GLU A 107 31.01 -15.94 35.79
N MET A 108 30.22 -15.66 34.74
CA MET A 108 30.32 -16.29 33.43
C MET A 108 31.21 -15.52 32.44
N GLY A 109 31.78 -14.38 32.86
CA GLY A 109 32.57 -13.48 32.01
C GLY A 109 31.75 -12.83 30.88
N ILE A 110 30.46 -12.58 31.11
CA ILE A 110 29.53 -11.98 30.16
C ILE A 110 29.39 -10.49 30.47
N TYR A 111 29.55 -9.63 29.47
CA TYR A 111 29.22 -8.21 29.63
C TYR A 111 27.73 -8.00 29.45
N TYR A 112 27.20 -6.90 29.96
CA TYR A 112 25.77 -6.65 29.93
C TYR A 112 25.45 -5.17 29.75
N GLY A 113 24.20 -4.90 29.39
CA GLY A 113 23.62 -3.57 29.44
C GLY A 113 22.26 -3.59 30.11
N MET A 114 21.77 -2.41 30.49
CA MET A 114 20.48 -2.22 31.16
C MET A 114 19.73 -1.09 30.49
N ALA A 115 18.43 -1.28 30.27
CA ALA A 115 17.53 -0.31 29.68
C ALA A 115 16.51 0.15 30.72
N GLY A 116 16.52 1.44 31.02
CA GLY A 116 15.51 2.11 31.83
C GLY A 116 14.45 2.82 30.98
N ARG A 117 13.68 3.70 31.63
CA ARG A 117 12.62 4.49 30.96
C ARG A 117 13.17 5.59 30.05
N HIS A 118 14.29 6.19 30.45
CA HIS A 118 14.82 7.41 29.83
C HIS A 118 16.17 7.23 29.17
N GLU A 119 16.92 6.22 29.58
CA GLU A 119 18.26 5.94 29.09
C GLU A 119 18.58 4.45 29.17
N ALA A 120 19.62 4.05 28.46
CA ALA A 120 20.26 2.75 28.57
C ALA A 120 21.73 2.94 28.90
N VAL A 121 22.30 1.94 29.57
CA VAL A 121 23.70 1.94 30.00
C VAL A 121 24.34 0.58 29.74
N LEU A 122 25.67 0.56 29.76
CA LEU A 122 26.48 -0.64 29.63
C LEU A 122 27.26 -0.90 30.93
N SER A 123 27.59 -2.16 31.20
CA SER A 123 28.50 -2.53 32.29
C SER A 123 29.95 -2.14 31.97
N THR A 124 30.32 -2.19 30.70
CA THR A 124 31.61 -1.76 30.15
C THR A 124 31.48 -1.48 28.66
N ARG A 125 32.55 -1.00 28.03
CA ARG A 125 32.59 -0.78 26.58
C ARG A 125 33.85 -1.39 25.96
N ASN A 126 33.66 -2.14 24.88
CA ASN A 126 34.71 -2.73 24.05
C ASN A 126 34.20 -2.88 22.60
N ASP A 127 35.05 -3.38 21.71
CA ASP A 127 34.72 -3.50 20.29
C ASP A 127 33.53 -4.43 20.02
N MET A 128 33.43 -5.56 20.74
CA MET A 128 32.31 -6.51 20.61
C MET A 128 30.97 -5.84 20.97
N ILE A 129 30.93 -5.12 22.09
CA ILE A 129 29.72 -4.42 22.54
C ILE A 129 29.35 -3.33 21.53
N SER A 130 30.34 -2.54 21.09
CA SER A 130 30.13 -1.42 20.17
C SER A 130 29.61 -1.92 18.82
N ASN A 131 30.18 -3.00 18.29
CA ASN A 131 29.71 -3.64 17.06
C ASN A 131 28.27 -4.15 17.16
N ALA A 132 27.86 -4.66 18.33
CA ALA A 132 26.51 -5.18 18.53
C ALA A 132 25.48 -4.06 18.72
N ILE A 133 25.73 -3.11 19.64
CA ILE A 133 24.69 -2.20 20.13
C ILE A 133 24.68 -0.84 19.44
N ASP A 134 25.79 -0.32 18.92
CA ASP A 134 25.87 1.09 18.48
C ASP A 134 25.03 1.37 17.21
N ASN A 135 24.73 0.33 16.42
CA ASN A 135 23.79 0.43 15.29
C ASN A 135 22.34 0.65 15.74
N VAL A 136 22.00 0.27 16.98
CA VAL A 136 20.67 0.42 17.56
C VAL A 136 20.61 1.62 18.52
N TYR A 137 21.62 1.72 19.39
CA TYR A 137 21.78 2.76 20.40
C TYR A 137 23.22 3.26 20.41
N ALA A 138 23.48 4.33 19.66
CA ALA A 138 24.81 4.94 19.63
C ALA A 138 25.19 5.53 20.99
N GLN A 139 26.45 5.36 21.38
CA GLN A 139 27.09 6.10 22.49
C GLN A 139 26.47 5.88 23.88
N LEU A 140 25.93 4.69 24.17
CA LEU A 140 25.51 4.34 25.53
C LEU A 140 26.64 4.54 26.55
N GLU A 141 26.31 5.17 27.68
CA GLU A 141 27.24 5.40 28.80
C GLU A 141 27.56 4.12 29.57
N VAL A 142 28.70 4.10 30.25
CA VAL A 142 29.11 3.00 31.12
C VAL A 142 28.66 3.30 32.55
N CYS A 143 27.70 2.53 33.05
CA CYS A 143 27.14 2.66 34.40
C CYS A 143 26.68 1.27 34.91
N PRO A 144 27.60 0.44 35.44
CA PRO A 144 27.25 -0.91 35.91
C PRO A 144 26.26 -0.91 37.09
N ASP A 145 26.19 0.17 37.86
CA ASP A 145 25.36 0.27 39.08
C ASP A 145 24.04 1.04 38.86
N TYR A 146 23.64 1.22 37.59
CA TYR A 146 22.42 1.91 37.21
C TYR A 146 21.16 1.42 37.95
N ASN A 147 21.08 0.11 38.17
CA ASN A 147 19.98 -0.56 38.87
C ASN A 147 19.83 -0.19 40.36
N GLU A 148 20.81 0.49 40.96
CA GLU A 148 20.72 0.94 42.36
C GLU A 148 19.77 2.13 42.53
N GLN A 149 19.58 2.93 41.47
CA GLN A 149 18.77 4.16 41.51
C GLN A 149 17.65 4.16 40.47
N HIS A 150 17.65 3.20 39.54
CA HIS A 150 16.74 3.20 38.40
C HIS A 150 16.08 1.83 38.20
N ASP A 151 14.81 1.88 37.81
CA ASP A 151 14.09 0.70 37.34
C ASP A 151 14.67 0.21 36.01
N VAL A 152 14.93 -1.09 35.92
CA VAL A 152 15.39 -1.76 34.70
C VAL A 152 14.24 -2.54 34.08
N TYR A 153 14.01 -2.37 32.78
CA TYR A 153 12.90 -2.98 32.06
C TYR A 153 13.35 -4.06 31.08
N GLN A 154 14.58 -3.95 30.61
CA GLN A 154 15.23 -4.89 29.72
C GLN A 154 16.73 -4.86 29.99
N MET A 155 17.40 -5.98 29.81
CA MET A 155 18.87 -6.06 29.86
C MET A 155 19.39 -6.70 28.58
N TRP A 156 20.70 -6.64 28.38
CA TRP A 156 21.39 -7.30 27.26
C TRP A 156 22.52 -8.16 27.77
N THR A 157 22.81 -9.25 27.07
CA THR A 157 24.10 -9.95 27.15
C THR A 157 25.00 -9.49 26.02
N PHE A 158 26.31 -9.46 26.24
CA PHE A 158 27.32 -9.27 25.21
C PHE A 158 28.44 -10.30 25.39
N GLU A 159 28.51 -11.26 24.47
CA GLU A 159 29.27 -12.51 24.65
C GLU A 159 29.45 -13.31 23.34
N ASP A 160 30.32 -14.33 23.32
CA ASP A 160 30.68 -15.13 22.13
C ASP A 160 30.12 -16.58 22.13
N LYS A 161 29.25 -16.96 23.06
CA LYS A 161 28.71 -18.33 23.20
C LYS A 161 27.52 -18.60 22.26
N GLY A 162 26.93 -17.55 21.67
CA GLY A 162 25.84 -17.69 20.69
C GLY A 162 24.63 -18.47 21.24
N ASP A 163 23.96 -19.25 20.42
CA ASP A 163 22.74 -20.00 20.79
C ASP A 163 22.94 -21.02 21.93
N GLY A 164 24.19 -21.32 22.30
CA GLY A 164 24.53 -22.16 23.45
C GLY A 164 24.35 -21.48 24.81
N LEU A 165 24.14 -20.16 24.86
CA LEU A 165 23.94 -19.44 26.12
C LEU A 165 22.59 -19.79 26.75
N GLN A 166 22.62 -20.19 28.01
CA GLN A 166 21.42 -20.51 28.79
C GLN A 166 21.48 -19.80 30.14
N LEU A 167 20.33 -19.31 30.60
CA LEU A 167 20.19 -18.79 31.96
C LEU A 167 20.21 -19.96 32.97
N PRO A 168 20.80 -19.77 34.16
CA PRO A 168 20.64 -20.69 35.29
C PRO A 168 19.16 -20.89 35.60
N ALA A 169 18.79 -22.04 36.15
CA ALA A 169 17.39 -22.40 36.42
C ALA A 169 16.65 -21.30 37.20
N GLU A 170 17.26 -20.74 38.25
CA GLU A 170 16.69 -19.66 39.06
C GLU A 170 16.38 -18.39 38.25
N LEU A 171 17.32 -17.94 37.40
CA LEU A 171 17.09 -16.79 36.53
C LEU A 171 16.12 -17.11 35.40
N ALA A 172 16.16 -18.34 34.88
CA ALA A 172 15.27 -18.81 33.83
C ALA A 172 13.81 -18.92 34.30
N GLU A 173 13.52 -18.98 35.60
CA GLU A 173 12.14 -18.88 36.10
C GLU A 173 11.53 -17.50 35.85
N HIS A 174 12.35 -16.45 35.86
CA HIS A 174 11.92 -15.06 35.77
C HIS A 174 12.24 -14.37 34.45
N LEU A 175 13.31 -14.79 33.77
CA LEU A 175 13.86 -14.13 32.59
C LEU A 175 13.85 -15.08 31.40
N ARG A 176 13.86 -14.51 30.20
CA ARG A 176 14.13 -15.24 28.95
C ARG A 176 15.14 -14.49 28.11
N LEU A 177 15.92 -15.27 27.34
CA LEU A 177 16.85 -14.75 26.34
C LEU A 177 16.17 -14.74 24.98
N VAL A 178 16.33 -13.65 24.24
CA VAL A 178 15.91 -13.52 22.85
C VAL A 178 17.12 -13.08 22.03
N ARG A 179 17.70 -14.00 21.26
CA ARG A 179 18.86 -13.75 20.42
C ARG A 179 18.48 -12.80 19.28
N TRP A 180 19.24 -11.72 19.09
CA TRP A 180 19.04 -10.76 17.98
C TRP A 180 20.34 -10.38 17.27
N HIS A 181 21.49 -10.75 17.83
CA HIS A 181 22.82 -10.55 17.25
C HIS A 181 23.73 -11.71 17.65
N ASP A 182 24.70 -12.06 16.81
CA ASP A 182 25.67 -13.14 17.08
C ASP A 182 26.28 -13.03 18.48
N ASN A 183 26.58 -11.79 18.87
CA ASN A 183 27.14 -11.46 20.18
C ASN A 183 26.17 -10.93 21.23
N SER A 184 24.85 -10.89 20.99
CA SER A 184 23.92 -10.31 21.97
C SER A 184 22.53 -10.94 21.99
N SER A 185 21.98 -11.07 23.19
CA SER A 185 20.58 -11.40 23.44
C SER A 185 19.90 -10.33 24.28
N ASP A 186 18.64 -10.07 23.97
CA ASP A 186 17.72 -9.36 24.86
C ASP A 186 17.41 -10.27 26.05
N VAL A 187 17.48 -9.71 27.25
CA VAL A 187 17.08 -10.36 28.50
C VAL A 187 15.84 -9.63 29.01
N VAL A 188 14.70 -10.31 28.94
CA VAL A 188 13.39 -9.73 29.24
C VAL A 188 12.65 -10.53 30.30
N LEU A 189 11.82 -9.84 31.06
CA LEU A 189 10.96 -10.47 32.08
C LEU A 189 10.00 -11.48 31.44
N LYS A 190 9.88 -12.68 31.99
CA LYS A 190 8.87 -13.64 31.56
C LYS A 190 7.48 -13.08 31.81
N GLY A 191 6.59 -13.30 30.84
CA GLY A 191 5.24 -12.78 30.85
C GLY A 191 5.09 -11.37 30.27
N THR A 192 6.17 -10.62 30.04
CA THR A 192 6.07 -9.38 29.23
C THR A 192 6.17 -9.71 27.75
N SER A 193 5.29 -9.12 26.94
CA SER A 193 5.33 -9.18 25.48
C SER A 193 4.60 -7.99 24.88
N LYS A 194 4.81 -7.72 23.58
CA LYS A 194 4.02 -6.72 22.85
C LYS A 194 2.52 -6.93 23.05
N ALA A 195 2.07 -8.19 23.02
CA ALA A 195 0.68 -8.57 23.27
C ALA A 195 0.20 -8.18 24.68
N LEU A 196 1.00 -8.43 25.74
CA LEU A 196 0.65 -7.97 27.08
C LEU A 196 0.48 -6.44 27.12
N GLY A 197 1.45 -5.69 26.58
CA GLY A 197 1.41 -4.24 26.58
C GLY A 197 0.18 -3.69 25.83
N VAL A 198 -0.12 -4.25 24.65
CA VAL A 198 -1.34 -3.91 23.90
C VAL A 198 -2.59 -4.28 24.70
N SER A 199 -2.63 -5.44 25.36
CA SER A 199 -3.78 -5.84 26.18
C SER A 199 -4.09 -4.85 27.31
N LYS A 200 -3.06 -4.20 27.89
CA LYS A 200 -3.23 -3.18 28.92
C LYS A 200 -3.84 -1.89 28.38
N VAL A 201 -3.51 -1.51 27.14
CA VAL A 201 -4.19 -0.42 26.43
C VAL A 201 -5.64 -0.77 26.15
N VAL A 202 -5.90 -1.98 25.67
CA VAL A 202 -7.26 -2.48 25.39
C VAL A 202 -8.14 -2.48 26.63
N GLU A 203 -7.61 -2.98 27.76
CA GLU A 203 -8.26 -2.97 29.06
C GLU A 203 -8.56 -1.53 29.53
N HIS A 204 -7.57 -0.64 29.44
CA HIS A 204 -7.70 0.77 29.81
C HIS A 204 -8.80 1.50 29.01
N LEU A 205 -8.94 1.17 27.73
CA LEU A 205 -9.93 1.76 26.82
C LEU A 205 -11.30 1.07 26.86
N GLY A 206 -11.45 -0.04 27.61
CA GLY A 206 -12.68 -0.84 27.60
C GLY A 206 -12.98 -1.49 26.25
N LEU A 207 -11.95 -1.72 25.43
CA LEU A 207 -12.05 -2.36 24.13
C LEU A 207 -11.94 -3.88 24.27
N LYS A 208 -12.17 -4.60 23.17
CA LYS A 208 -11.96 -6.04 23.06
C LYS A 208 -10.88 -6.34 22.01
N PRO A 209 -10.24 -7.53 22.05
CA PRO A 209 -9.25 -7.88 21.05
C PRO A 209 -9.79 -7.83 19.61
N GLU A 210 -11.07 -8.14 19.39
CA GLU A 210 -11.76 -8.01 18.08
C GLU A 210 -11.81 -6.58 17.52
N ASN A 211 -11.52 -5.55 18.33
CA ASN A 211 -11.44 -4.16 17.91
C ASN A 211 -10.03 -3.74 17.47
N ILE A 212 -9.06 -4.65 17.56
CA ILE A 212 -7.64 -4.35 17.35
C ILE A 212 -7.17 -4.96 16.04
N LEU A 213 -6.50 -4.13 15.24
CA LEU A 213 -5.75 -4.54 14.07
C LEU A 213 -4.25 -4.33 14.36
N VAL A 214 -3.42 -5.29 13.94
CA VAL A 214 -1.96 -5.20 14.12
C VAL A 214 -1.22 -5.38 12.80
N PHE A 215 -0.16 -4.61 12.61
CA PHE A 215 0.87 -4.84 11.60
C PHE A 215 2.18 -5.24 12.27
N GLY A 216 2.86 -6.24 11.71
CA GLY A 216 4.17 -6.68 12.18
C GLY A 216 4.87 -7.54 11.14
N ASP A 217 6.12 -7.87 11.43
CA ASP A 217 7.03 -8.51 10.49
C ASP A 217 7.82 -9.69 11.06
N GLU A 218 8.19 -9.64 12.34
CA GLU A 218 9.08 -10.61 12.97
C GLU A 218 8.39 -11.55 13.98
N LEU A 219 9.13 -12.56 14.43
CA LEU A 219 8.62 -13.56 15.38
C LEU A 219 8.19 -12.97 16.74
N ASN A 220 8.69 -11.79 17.10
CA ASN A 220 8.28 -11.10 18.33
C ASN A 220 6.83 -10.56 18.27
N ASP A 221 6.21 -10.55 17.09
CA ASP A 221 4.80 -10.17 16.87
C ASP A 221 3.83 -11.35 16.92
N LEU A 222 4.32 -12.60 16.97
CA LEU A 222 3.46 -13.80 16.94
C LEU A 222 2.38 -13.79 18.03
N GLU A 223 2.76 -13.50 19.28
CA GLU A 223 1.79 -13.42 20.39
C GLU A 223 0.79 -12.27 20.18
N LEU A 224 1.22 -11.18 19.55
CA LEU A 224 0.37 -10.03 19.28
C LEU A 224 -0.63 -10.36 18.14
N PHE A 225 -0.20 -11.14 17.15
CA PHE A 225 -1.05 -11.66 16.08
C PHE A 225 -2.11 -12.63 16.61
N ASP A 226 -1.74 -13.51 17.55
CA ASP A 226 -2.69 -14.42 18.22
C ASP A 226 -3.72 -13.68 19.08
N TYR A 227 -3.35 -12.50 19.60
CA TYR A 227 -4.23 -11.68 20.43
C TYR A 227 -5.22 -10.85 19.60
N ALA A 228 -4.76 -10.21 18.51
CA ALA A 228 -5.54 -9.21 17.79
C ALA A 228 -6.74 -9.79 17.00
N GLY A 229 -7.73 -8.96 16.71
CA GLY A 229 -8.89 -9.33 15.91
C GLY A 229 -8.59 -9.49 14.42
N ILE A 230 -7.64 -8.68 13.93
CA ILE A 230 -7.06 -8.74 12.60
C ILE A 230 -5.54 -8.62 12.72
N SER A 231 -4.81 -9.54 12.09
CA SER A 231 -3.36 -9.49 12.01
C SER A 231 -2.87 -9.41 10.56
N ILE A 232 -1.94 -8.49 10.30
CA ILE A 232 -1.42 -8.24 8.94
C ILE A 232 0.10 -8.35 8.97
N ALA A 233 0.62 -9.33 8.23
CA ALA A 233 2.05 -9.47 7.98
C ALA A 233 2.47 -8.59 6.80
N MET A 234 3.65 -7.98 6.89
CA MET A 234 4.30 -7.30 5.78
C MET A 234 4.82 -8.30 4.73
N GLY A 235 5.08 -7.82 3.50
CA GLY A 235 5.55 -8.70 2.42
C GLY A 235 6.91 -9.37 2.68
N VAL A 236 7.71 -8.81 3.59
CA VAL A 236 9.04 -9.32 4.00
C VAL A 236 9.01 -10.16 5.28
N SER A 237 7.84 -10.35 5.90
CA SER A 237 7.73 -10.97 7.22
C SER A 237 8.25 -12.40 7.27
N HIS A 238 8.65 -12.83 8.47
CA HIS A 238 9.07 -14.20 8.74
C HIS A 238 7.96 -15.21 8.34
N PRO A 239 8.28 -16.35 7.69
CA PRO A 239 7.26 -17.29 7.18
C PRO A 239 6.24 -17.77 8.23
N LEU A 240 6.69 -18.04 9.45
CA LEU A 240 5.80 -18.43 10.56
C LEU A 240 4.81 -17.32 10.96
N LEU A 241 5.19 -16.04 10.82
CA LEU A 241 4.28 -14.94 11.07
C LEU A 241 3.26 -14.80 9.93
N GLN A 242 3.73 -14.95 8.68
CA GLN A 242 2.86 -14.94 7.49
C GLN A 242 1.78 -16.03 7.54
N GLU A 243 2.14 -17.24 8.01
CA GLU A 243 1.18 -18.35 8.18
C GLU A 243 0.06 -18.01 9.18
N LYS A 244 0.34 -17.17 10.18
CA LYS A 244 -0.62 -16.73 11.19
C LYS A 244 -1.45 -15.50 10.79
N ALA A 245 -1.02 -14.76 9.77
CA ALA A 245 -1.66 -13.50 9.41
C ALA A 245 -3.05 -13.73 8.79
N ASP A 246 -4.03 -12.88 9.10
CA ASP A 246 -5.29 -12.82 8.35
C ASP A 246 -5.04 -12.31 6.91
N PHE A 247 -3.99 -11.50 6.71
CA PHE A 247 -3.60 -10.96 5.41
C PHE A 247 -2.09 -10.70 5.33
N ILE A 248 -1.49 -10.97 4.17
CA ILE A 248 -0.12 -10.60 3.86
C ILE A 248 -0.18 -9.40 2.91
N THR A 249 0.35 -8.25 3.34
CA THR A 249 0.38 -7.03 2.53
C THR A 249 1.69 -6.90 1.73
N LYS A 250 1.82 -5.82 0.97
CA LYS A 250 3.03 -5.50 0.21
C LYS A 250 4.19 -5.11 1.15
N LYS A 251 5.36 -4.81 0.58
CA LYS A 251 6.51 -4.33 1.35
C LYS A 251 6.31 -2.89 1.82
N VAL A 252 7.21 -2.41 2.68
CA VAL A 252 7.24 -1.01 3.13
C VAL A 252 7.37 -0.07 1.92
N GLU A 253 8.26 -0.40 0.99
CA GLU A 253 8.57 0.36 -0.23
C GLU A 253 7.43 0.40 -1.25
N GLU A 254 6.41 -0.44 -1.07
CA GLU A 254 5.27 -0.58 -1.97
C GLU A 254 3.97 -0.09 -1.31
N ASP A 255 4.10 0.75 -0.28
CA ASP A 255 2.98 1.30 0.51
C ASP A 255 2.08 0.21 1.12
N GLY A 256 2.68 -0.90 1.58
CA GLY A 256 1.93 -2.06 2.08
C GLY A 256 0.92 -1.74 3.18
N ILE A 257 1.24 -0.83 4.11
CA ILE A 257 0.29 -0.41 5.15
C ILE A 257 -0.91 0.31 4.55
N LEU A 258 -0.66 1.31 3.70
CA LEU A 258 -1.74 2.08 3.05
C LEU A 258 -2.63 1.16 2.22
N TYR A 259 -2.01 0.30 1.39
CA TYR A 259 -2.72 -0.68 0.56
C TYR A 259 -3.65 -1.58 1.39
N ALA A 260 -3.16 -2.16 2.48
CA ALA A 260 -3.97 -3.01 3.34
C ALA A 260 -5.15 -2.26 3.97
N LEU A 261 -4.92 -1.04 4.47
CA LEU A 261 -5.96 -0.23 5.11
C LEU A 261 -7.02 0.26 4.11
N GLU A 262 -6.63 0.56 2.87
CA GLU A 262 -7.55 0.89 1.77
C GLU A 262 -8.39 -0.33 1.36
N GLU A 263 -7.77 -1.51 1.22
CA GLU A 263 -8.49 -2.74 0.89
C GLU A 263 -9.49 -3.18 1.98
N LEU A 264 -9.17 -2.90 3.24
CA LEU A 264 -10.06 -3.12 4.39
C LEU A 264 -11.15 -2.03 4.53
N GLY A 265 -11.06 -0.93 3.76
CA GLY A 265 -11.97 0.22 3.87
C GLY A 265 -11.77 1.05 5.14
N LEU A 266 -10.64 0.88 5.82
CA LEU A 266 -10.26 1.67 6.99
C LEU A 266 -9.70 3.04 6.59
N ILE A 267 -9.18 3.18 5.38
CA ILE A 267 -8.78 4.44 4.74
C ILE A 267 -9.43 4.52 3.36
N ASP A 268 -9.81 5.72 2.93
CA ASP A 268 -10.38 5.92 1.60
C ASP A 268 -9.26 5.99 0.56
N LYS A 269 -9.46 5.29 -0.57
CA LYS A 269 -8.55 5.35 -1.71
C LYS A 269 -8.56 6.77 -2.27
N GLU A 270 -7.37 7.33 -2.46
CA GLU A 270 -7.20 8.61 -3.15
C GLU A 270 -7.11 8.33 -4.65
N LEU A 271 -8.25 8.47 -5.32
CA LEU A 271 -8.33 8.25 -6.76
C LEU A 271 -7.68 9.41 -7.51
N GLN A 272 -6.78 9.08 -8.43
CA GLN A 272 -6.22 10.01 -9.39
C GLN A 272 -6.92 9.83 -10.73
N PHE A 273 -7.31 10.91 -11.39
CA PHE A 273 -8.01 10.83 -12.68
C PHE A 273 -7.08 11.33 -13.79
N PRO A 274 -6.20 10.47 -14.35
CA PRO A 274 -5.15 10.93 -15.28
C PRO A 274 -5.72 11.55 -16.56
N GLN A 275 -6.95 11.20 -16.96
CA GLN A 275 -7.66 11.85 -18.07
C GLN A 275 -7.94 13.34 -17.84
N LEU A 276 -7.94 13.81 -16.59
CA LEU A 276 -8.13 15.21 -16.23
C LEU A 276 -6.80 15.96 -16.02
N ASP A 277 -5.67 15.26 -16.08
CA ASP A 277 -4.32 15.84 -15.90
C ASP A 277 -3.31 15.28 -16.92
N LEU A 278 -3.68 15.32 -18.20
CA LEU A 278 -2.87 14.78 -19.30
C LEU A 278 -1.49 15.43 -19.41
N ALA A 279 -1.33 16.67 -18.95
CA ALA A 279 -0.06 17.40 -19.03
C ALA A 279 1.03 16.79 -18.13
N ASN A 280 0.64 16.17 -17.02
CA ASN A 280 1.56 15.55 -16.07
C ASN A 280 1.67 14.02 -16.24
N HIS A 281 0.84 13.42 -17.09
CA HIS A 281 0.87 11.97 -17.33
C HIS A 281 2.06 11.57 -18.21
N LYS A 282 2.75 10.49 -17.84
CA LYS A 282 3.99 10.00 -18.49
C LYS A 282 3.78 8.70 -19.28
N GLY A 283 2.57 8.43 -19.76
CA GLY A 283 2.27 7.25 -20.56
C GLY A 283 2.75 7.35 -22.02
N PRO A 284 2.87 6.21 -22.72
CA PRO A 284 3.19 6.18 -24.14
C PRO A 284 2.11 6.91 -24.95
N LYS A 285 2.51 7.48 -26.07
CA LYS A 285 1.62 8.19 -26.99
C LYS A 285 1.44 7.42 -28.28
N ALA A 286 0.27 7.56 -28.89
CA ALA A 286 0.00 7.02 -30.21
C ALA A 286 -0.69 8.08 -31.06
N THR A 287 -0.31 8.19 -32.34
CA THR A 287 -0.98 9.05 -33.31
C THR A 287 -1.64 8.18 -34.37
N ILE A 288 -2.96 8.21 -34.42
CA ILE A 288 -3.76 7.57 -35.46
C ILE A 288 -3.80 8.53 -36.64
N LYS A 289 -3.10 8.21 -37.73
CA LYS A 289 -3.13 8.97 -38.98
C LYS A 289 -4.31 8.50 -39.82
N THR A 290 -5.11 9.45 -40.31
CA THR A 290 -6.27 9.13 -41.14
C THR A 290 -6.30 10.01 -42.38
N ASN A 291 -7.10 9.59 -43.37
CA ASN A 291 -7.40 10.44 -44.54
C ASN A 291 -8.21 11.72 -44.21
N HIS A 292 -8.52 11.97 -42.93
CA HIS A 292 -9.19 13.16 -42.41
C HIS A 292 -8.30 13.98 -41.44
N GLY A 293 -7.06 13.56 -41.21
CA GLY A 293 -6.12 14.19 -40.29
C GLY A 293 -5.63 13.25 -39.19
N ASP A 294 -4.81 13.78 -38.30
CA ASP A 294 -4.13 13.02 -37.24
C ASP A 294 -4.84 13.18 -35.89
N MET A 295 -4.98 12.09 -35.16
CA MET A 295 -5.47 12.09 -33.77
C MET A 295 -4.39 11.55 -32.84
N THR A 296 -3.87 12.39 -31.95
CA THR A 296 -2.87 12.01 -30.95
C THR A 296 -3.52 11.66 -29.61
N LEU A 297 -3.07 10.55 -29.03
CA LEU A 297 -3.56 9.98 -27.79
C LEU A 297 -2.40 9.77 -26.81
N VAL A 298 -2.69 9.85 -25.52
CA VAL A 298 -1.86 9.25 -24.48
C VAL A 298 -2.54 8.00 -23.94
N LEU A 299 -1.76 6.98 -23.59
CA LEU A 299 -2.24 5.68 -23.13
C LEU A 299 -1.97 5.47 -21.63
N PHE A 300 -2.71 4.54 -21.02
CA PHE A 300 -2.71 4.29 -19.58
C PHE A 300 -2.27 2.85 -19.22
N PRO A 301 -0.97 2.50 -19.38
CA PRO A 301 -0.49 1.12 -19.16
C PRO A 301 -0.59 0.66 -17.71
N ASP A 302 -0.55 1.57 -16.73
CA ASP A 302 -0.70 1.22 -15.31
C ASP A 302 -2.14 0.83 -14.96
N HIS A 303 -3.11 1.29 -15.75
CA HIS A 303 -4.54 1.07 -15.54
C HIS A 303 -5.12 -0.06 -16.40
N ALA A 304 -4.59 -0.24 -17.61
CA ALA A 304 -5.04 -1.26 -18.57
C ALA A 304 -3.85 -1.92 -19.29
N PRO A 305 -2.96 -2.64 -18.57
CA PRO A 305 -1.68 -3.10 -19.09
C PRO A 305 -1.80 -4.03 -20.29
N LYS A 306 -2.73 -5.01 -20.28
CA LYS A 306 -2.90 -5.93 -21.42
C LYS A 306 -3.52 -5.24 -22.62
N THR A 307 -4.47 -4.35 -22.38
CA THR A 307 -5.17 -3.60 -23.42
C THR A 307 -4.21 -2.66 -24.14
N VAL A 308 -3.40 -1.89 -23.39
CA VAL A 308 -2.38 -1.00 -23.96
C VAL A 308 -1.32 -1.82 -24.70
N ALA A 309 -0.82 -2.91 -24.12
CA ALA A 309 0.15 -3.79 -24.79
C ALA A 309 -0.41 -4.36 -26.10
N ASN A 310 -1.67 -4.79 -26.11
CA ASN A 310 -2.35 -5.29 -27.30
C ASN A 310 -2.47 -4.22 -28.40
N PHE A 311 -2.96 -3.02 -28.06
CA PHE A 311 -3.09 -1.93 -29.02
C PHE A 311 -1.74 -1.51 -29.61
N LEU A 312 -0.72 -1.33 -28.75
CA LEU A 312 0.63 -0.95 -29.16
C LEU A 312 1.31 -2.05 -30.00
N GLY A 313 1.14 -3.32 -29.63
CA GLY A 313 1.68 -4.46 -30.38
C GLY A 313 1.11 -4.52 -31.80
N LEU A 314 -0.22 -4.48 -31.92
CA LEU A 314 -0.90 -4.46 -33.22
C LEU A 314 -0.51 -3.24 -34.07
N ALA A 315 -0.41 -2.05 -33.46
CA ALA A 315 0.03 -0.84 -34.16
C ALA A 315 1.46 -0.98 -34.71
N LYS A 316 2.41 -1.48 -33.90
CA LYS A 316 3.81 -1.67 -34.32
C LYS A 316 3.97 -2.72 -35.43
N GLU A 317 3.05 -3.67 -35.54
CA GLU A 317 3.01 -4.67 -36.62
C GLU A 317 2.30 -4.17 -37.89
N GLY A 318 1.81 -2.93 -37.90
CA GLY A 318 1.05 -2.38 -39.04
C GLY A 318 -0.35 -3.01 -39.18
N TYR A 319 -0.86 -3.67 -38.14
CA TYR A 319 -2.15 -4.38 -38.19
C TYR A 319 -3.31 -3.45 -38.56
N TYR A 320 -3.24 -2.18 -38.13
CA TYR A 320 -4.27 -1.18 -38.37
C TYR A 320 -4.13 -0.43 -39.70
N ASP A 321 -3.03 -0.64 -40.44
CA ASP A 321 -2.75 0.09 -41.68
C ASP A 321 -3.79 -0.28 -42.76
N GLY A 322 -4.52 0.72 -43.26
CA GLY A 322 -5.59 0.55 -44.24
C GLY A 322 -6.93 0.08 -43.66
N ILE A 323 -7.04 -0.14 -42.34
CA ILE A 323 -8.31 -0.49 -41.69
C ILE A 323 -9.24 0.73 -41.66
N ILE A 324 -10.55 0.51 -41.84
CA ILE A 324 -11.55 1.58 -41.79
C ILE A 324 -12.18 1.74 -40.40
N PHE A 325 -12.65 2.96 -40.11
CA PHE A 325 -13.70 3.16 -39.11
C PHE A 325 -15.02 2.66 -39.68
N HIS A 326 -15.35 1.40 -39.40
CA HIS A 326 -16.50 0.71 -40.00
C HIS A 326 -17.85 1.13 -39.41
N ARG A 327 -17.86 1.90 -38.32
CA ARG A 327 -19.07 2.39 -37.65
C ARG A 327 -18.85 3.77 -37.05
N ILE A 328 -19.70 4.73 -37.41
CA ILE A 328 -19.64 6.12 -36.95
C ILE A 328 -21.03 6.57 -36.51
N ILE A 329 -21.18 6.90 -35.24
CA ILE A 329 -22.45 7.37 -34.67
C ILE A 329 -22.24 8.80 -34.14
N PRO A 330 -22.81 9.81 -34.82
CA PRO A 330 -22.75 11.20 -34.36
C PRO A 330 -23.29 11.33 -32.93
N GLU A 331 -22.64 12.18 -32.13
CA GLU A 331 -22.98 12.39 -30.71
C GLU A 331 -22.82 11.11 -29.85
N PHE A 332 -22.01 10.15 -30.31
CA PHE A 332 -21.71 8.94 -29.56
C PHE A 332 -20.23 8.57 -29.66
N MET A 333 -19.79 7.96 -30.78
CA MET A 333 -18.43 7.42 -30.93
C MET A 333 -18.11 7.04 -32.39
N ILE A 334 -16.81 6.89 -32.67
CA ILE A 334 -16.29 6.30 -33.90
C ILE A 334 -15.58 4.98 -33.57
N GLN A 335 -15.86 3.90 -34.30
CA GLN A 335 -15.34 2.55 -34.01
C GLN A 335 -14.54 2.00 -35.19
N GLY A 336 -13.37 1.45 -34.88
CA GLY A 336 -12.41 0.90 -35.83
C GLY A 336 -11.71 -0.35 -35.28
N GLY A 337 -10.64 -0.78 -35.97
CA GLY A 337 -9.81 -1.91 -35.53
C GLY A 337 -10.29 -3.30 -35.96
N ASP A 338 -11.27 -3.39 -36.87
CA ASP A 338 -11.66 -4.65 -37.51
C ASP A 338 -11.07 -4.72 -38.94
N PRO A 339 -10.12 -5.64 -39.23
CA PRO A 339 -9.53 -5.78 -40.56
C PRO A 339 -10.51 -6.12 -41.68
N THR A 340 -11.67 -6.69 -41.33
CA THR A 340 -12.71 -7.04 -42.30
C THR A 340 -13.64 -5.86 -42.62
N GLY A 341 -13.64 -4.82 -41.76
CA GLY A 341 -14.55 -3.68 -41.86
C GLY A 341 -16.04 -4.04 -41.72
N THR A 342 -16.36 -5.17 -41.09
CA THR A 342 -17.73 -5.68 -40.89
C THR A 342 -18.26 -5.46 -39.48
N GLY A 343 -17.38 -5.17 -38.53
CA GLY A 343 -17.63 -5.17 -37.09
C GLY A 343 -17.55 -6.55 -36.43
N MET A 344 -17.30 -7.62 -37.19
CA MET A 344 -17.28 -9.01 -36.70
C MET A 344 -15.88 -9.63 -36.61
N GLY A 345 -14.86 -8.97 -37.16
CA GLY A 345 -13.48 -9.46 -37.15
C GLY A 345 -12.61 -8.86 -36.04
N GLY A 346 -11.31 -9.14 -36.12
CA GLY A 346 -10.31 -8.68 -35.17
C GLY A 346 -9.70 -9.79 -34.33
N GLN A 347 -8.41 -9.64 -34.03
CA GLN A 347 -7.63 -10.59 -33.22
C GLN A 347 -6.72 -9.83 -32.26
N SER A 348 -6.48 -10.38 -31.09
CA SER A 348 -5.51 -9.82 -30.14
C SER A 348 -4.11 -10.37 -30.43
N ILE A 349 -3.07 -9.72 -29.89
CA ILE A 349 -1.70 -10.25 -29.88
C ILE A 349 -1.56 -11.55 -29.06
N TYR A 350 -2.58 -11.91 -28.28
CA TYR A 350 -2.62 -13.12 -27.45
C TYR A 350 -3.25 -14.31 -28.18
N GLY A 351 -3.72 -14.13 -29.42
CA GLY A 351 -4.33 -15.17 -30.26
C GLY A 351 -5.81 -15.45 -29.95
N GLU A 352 -6.23 -15.35 -28.69
CA GLU A 352 -7.63 -15.46 -28.26
C GLU A 352 -8.17 -14.10 -27.75
N SER A 353 -9.46 -14.05 -27.41
CA SER A 353 -10.01 -12.89 -26.70
C SER A 353 -9.43 -12.78 -25.29
N PHE A 354 -9.33 -11.56 -24.75
CA PHE A 354 -8.81 -11.32 -23.41
C PHE A 354 -9.77 -10.53 -22.50
N GLU A 355 -9.47 -10.56 -21.21
CA GLU A 355 -10.26 -9.99 -20.13
C GLU A 355 -10.40 -8.47 -20.17
N ASP A 356 -11.45 -7.95 -19.53
CA ASP A 356 -11.63 -6.51 -19.31
C ASP A 356 -10.75 -5.99 -18.16
N GLU A 357 -10.25 -4.76 -18.28
CA GLU A 357 -9.37 -4.10 -17.30
C GLU A 357 -10.04 -2.80 -16.80
N PHE A 358 -11.15 -2.93 -16.08
CA PHE A 358 -11.88 -1.76 -15.59
C PHE A 358 -11.13 -1.04 -14.45
N SER A 359 -10.89 0.27 -14.64
CA SER A 359 -10.19 1.13 -13.67
C SER A 359 -11.15 2.03 -12.88
N ASP A 360 -10.85 2.26 -11.59
CA ASP A 360 -11.52 3.28 -10.75
C ASP A 360 -11.17 4.73 -11.11
N GLU A 361 -10.22 4.89 -12.02
CA GLU A 361 -9.57 6.15 -12.35
C GLU A 361 -9.77 6.56 -13.81
N LEU A 362 -10.28 5.64 -14.64
CA LEU A 362 -10.56 5.87 -16.07
C LEU A 362 -12.04 5.73 -16.41
N TYR A 363 -12.52 6.65 -17.23
CA TYR A 363 -13.93 6.86 -17.56
C TYR A 363 -14.08 7.17 -19.04
N ASN A 364 -15.23 6.82 -19.63
CA ASN A 364 -15.52 7.06 -21.05
C ASN A 364 -15.89 8.53 -21.31
N LEU A 365 -15.00 9.46 -20.91
CA LEU A 365 -15.08 10.89 -21.21
C LEU A 365 -14.97 11.14 -22.72
N ARG A 366 -15.37 12.32 -23.19
CA ARG A 366 -15.14 12.71 -24.58
C ARG A 366 -13.63 12.61 -24.91
N GLY A 367 -13.31 11.98 -26.03
CA GLY A 367 -11.94 11.71 -26.47
C GLY A 367 -11.30 10.46 -25.85
N ALA A 368 -12.00 9.73 -24.99
CA ALA A 368 -11.51 8.47 -24.44
C ALA A 368 -11.40 7.41 -25.54
N LEU A 369 -10.28 6.69 -25.56
CA LEU A 369 -10.04 5.49 -26.36
C LEU A 369 -10.38 4.26 -25.52
N SER A 370 -11.30 3.44 -26.01
CA SER A 370 -11.91 2.35 -25.24
C SER A 370 -12.12 1.10 -26.09
N MET A 371 -12.07 -0.07 -25.47
CA MET A 371 -12.21 -1.36 -26.17
C MET A 371 -13.65 -1.62 -26.62
N ALA A 372 -13.83 -1.99 -27.89
CA ALA A 372 -15.09 -2.54 -28.35
C ALA A 372 -15.12 -4.05 -28.08
N ASN A 373 -16.08 -4.52 -27.30
CA ASN A 373 -16.28 -5.93 -26.96
C ASN A 373 -17.71 -6.38 -27.32
N ALA A 374 -17.90 -7.69 -27.50
CA ALA A 374 -19.19 -8.34 -27.76
C ALA A 374 -19.87 -8.83 -26.47
N GLY A 375 -19.30 -8.49 -25.32
CA GLY A 375 -19.66 -8.95 -23.99
C GLY A 375 -18.44 -8.93 -23.07
N PRO A 376 -18.64 -9.24 -21.77
CA PRO A 376 -17.53 -9.26 -20.82
C PRO A 376 -16.40 -10.20 -21.26
N ASN A 377 -15.16 -9.71 -21.17
CA ASN A 377 -13.92 -10.45 -21.45
C ASN A 377 -13.78 -10.97 -22.89
N THR A 378 -14.36 -10.25 -23.88
CA THR A 378 -14.22 -10.60 -25.30
C THR A 378 -13.38 -9.57 -26.06
N ASN A 379 -12.32 -9.03 -25.44
CA ASN A 379 -11.50 -8.00 -26.07
C ASN A 379 -10.64 -8.59 -27.20
N GLY A 380 -10.54 -7.85 -28.32
CA GLY A 380 -9.79 -8.23 -29.52
C GLY A 380 -8.92 -7.06 -30.00
N SER A 381 -9.04 -6.68 -31.27
CA SER A 381 -8.37 -5.50 -31.85
C SER A 381 -9.27 -4.27 -32.00
N GLN A 382 -10.59 -4.43 -31.84
CA GLN A 382 -11.53 -3.34 -32.07
C GLN A 382 -11.55 -2.34 -30.91
N PHE A 383 -11.61 -1.07 -31.25
CA PHE A 383 -11.69 0.05 -30.31
C PHE A 383 -12.68 1.10 -30.79
N PHE A 384 -13.11 1.96 -29.89
CA PHE A 384 -13.84 3.18 -30.22
C PHE A 384 -13.23 4.40 -29.54
N ILE A 385 -13.44 5.56 -30.16
CA ILE A 385 -13.14 6.87 -29.58
C ILE A 385 -14.46 7.57 -29.29
N VAL A 386 -14.65 7.99 -28.04
CA VAL A 386 -15.87 8.66 -27.59
C VAL A 386 -15.93 10.06 -28.19
N GLN A 387 -16.94 10.35 -29.01
CA GLN A 387 -17.13 11.67 -29.60
C GLN A 387 -18.15 12.53 -28.86
N ASN A 388 -19.09 11.90 -28.15
CA ASN A 388 -20.22 12.60 -27.57
C ASN A 388 -19.82 13.84 -26.75
N SER A 389 -20.21 15.02 -27.22
CA SER A 389 -19.90 16.30 -26.59
C SER A 389 -20.97 16.79 -25.62
N LYS A 390 -22.12 16.12 -25.55
CA LYS A 390 -23.24 16.52 -24.69
C LYS A 390 -23.97 15.31 -24.12
N ILE A 391 -24.21 15.35 -22.81
CA ILE A 391 -25.02 14.34 -22.14
C ILE A 391 -26.27 14.99 -21.54
N PRO A 392 -27.39 14.25 -21.42
CA PRO A 392 -28.63 14.78 -20.87
C PRO A 392 -28.62 14.87 -19.33
N TYR A 393 -27.49 14.58 -18.68
CA TYR A 393 -27.37 14.48 -17.22
C TYR A 393 -26.62 15.68 -16.65
N ALA A 394 -27.17 16.28 -15.59
CA ALA A 394 -26.47 17.32 -14.83
C ALA A 394 -25.42 16.70 -13.88
N LYS A 395 -24.38 17.48 -13.54
CA LYS A 395 -23.34 17.07 -12.56
C LYS A 395 -23.90 16.44 -11.28
N LYS A 396 -24.95 17.04 -10.70
CA LYS A 396 -25.58 16.52 -9.47
C LYS A 396 -26.24 15.15 -9.64
N GLU A 397 -26.74 14.85 -10.84
CA GLU A 397 -27.34 13.55 -11.13
C GLU A 397 -26.26 12.48 -11.27
N LEU A 398 -25.12 12.83 -11.89
CA LEU A 398 -23.95 11.95 -11.98
C LEU A 398 -23.33 11.67 -10.60
N GLU A 399 -23.15 12.69 -9.76
CA GLU A 399 -22.64 12.46 -8.39
C GLU A 399 -23.58 11.55 -7.58
N ARG A 400 -24.89 11.72 -7.72
CA ARG A 400 -25.89 10.83 -7.10
C ARG A 400 -25.85 9.41 -7.67
N GLY A 401 -25.46 9.26 -8.94
CA GLY A 401 -25.23 7.99 -9.59
C GLY A 401 -23.96 7.26 -9.15
N GLY A 402 -23.11 7.91 -8.34
CA GLY A 402 -21.89 7.32 -7.79
C GLY A 402 -20.60 7.67 -8.52
N TRP A 403 -20.65 8.56 -9.51
CA TRP A 403 -19.42 9.05 -10.16
C TRP A 403 -18.68 10.03 -9.25
N PRO A 404 -17.33 9.97 -9.18
CA PRO A 404 -16.53 10.95 -8.45
C PRO A 404 -16.80 12.38 -8.93
N ALA A 405 -16.80 13.35 -8.00
CA ALA A 405 -17.13 14.74 -8.32
C ALA A 405 -16.30 15.37 -9.47
N PRO A 406 -14.98 15.12 -9.59
CA PRO A 406 -14.20 15.61 -10.74
C PRO A 406 -14.68 15.03 -12.08
N ILE A 407 -15.00 13.74 -12.09
CA ILE A 407 -15.49 13.03 -13.29
C ILE A 407 -16.91 13.47 -13.64
N ALA A 408 -17.79 13.64 -12.65
CA ALA A 408 -19.14 14.17 -12.85
C ALA A 408 -19.12 15.58 -13.45
N ALA A 409 -18.16 16.42 -13.05
CA ALA A 409 -17.94 17.73 -13.68
C ALA A 409 -17.47 17.58 -15.13
N ALA A 410 -16.44 16.76 -15.38
CA ALA A 410 -15.90 16.55 -16.71
C ALA A 410 -16.96 16.06 -17.71
N TYR A 411 -17.83 15.13 -17.29
CA TYR A 411 -18.97 14.67 -18.08
C TYR A 411 -19.98 15.77 -18.39
N ALA A 412 -20.37 16.56 -17.38
CA ALA A 412 -21.35 17.62 -17.55
C ALA A 412 -20.83 18.78 -18.43
N GLU A 413 -19.52 19.04 -18.41
CA GLU A 413 -18.87 20.12 -19.15
C GLU A 413 -18.49 19.70 -20.57
N ASN A 414 -17.91 18.51 -20.74
CA ASN A 414 -17.27 18.10 -21.99
C ASN A 414 -17.97 16.94 -22.70
N GLY A 415 -18.96 16.31 -22.07
CA GLY A 415 -19.65 15.15 -22.60
C GLY A 415 -18.91 13.82 -22.38
N GLY A 416 -19.44 12.77 -22.99
CA GLY A 416 -18.92 11.42 -22.93
C GLY A 416 -20.03 10.37 -22.91
N THR A 417 -19.71 9.17 -22.45
CA THR A 417 -20.63 8.01 -22.43
C THR A 417 -20.62 7.31 -21.06
N PRO A 418 -21.11 7.95 -19.99
CA PRO A 418 -21.04 7.40 -18.62
C PRO A 418 -21.69 6.02 -18.47
N HIS A 419 -22.67 5.69 -19.32
CA HIS A 419 -23.33 4.38 -19.32
C HIS A 419 -22.45 3.22 -19.84
N LEU A 420 -21.28 3.52 -20.42
CA LEU A 420 -20.27 2.54 -20.86
C LEU A 420 -19.18 2.31 -19.82
N ASP A 421 -19.14 3.10 -18.75
CA ASP A 421 -18.19 2.89 -17.66
C ASP A 421 -18.39 1.52 -17.04
N ARG A 422 -17.28 0.84 -16.79
CA ARG A 422 -17.25 -0.54 -16.25
C ARG A 422 -17.92 -1.59 -17.13
N ARG A 423 -18.05 -1.27 -18.42
CA ARG A 423 -18.46 -2.20 -19.49
C ARG A 423 -17.43 -2.28 -20.60
N HIS A 424 -16.69 -1.20 -20.81
CA HIS A 424 -15.62 -1.11 -21.80
C HIS A 424 -14.34 -0.58 -21.13
N THR A 425 -13.22 -1.25 -21.40
CA THR A 425 -11.90 -0.87 -20.89
C THR A 425 -11.45 0.42 -21.56
N VAL A 426 -11.36 1.51 -20.80
CA VAL A 426 -10.71 2.75 -21.25
C VAL A 426 -9.21 2.59 -21.09
N PHE A 427 -8.45 2.92 -22.13
CA PHE A 427 -7.00 2.71 -22.14
C PHE A 427 -6.20 3.85 -22.79
N GLY A 428 -6.88 4.91 -23.26
CA GLY A 428 -6.23 6.13 -23.73
C GLY A 428 -7.16 7.34 -23.78
N GLN A 429 -6.60 8.51 -24.08
CA GLN A 429 -7.32 9.78 -24.15
C GLN A 429 -6.68 10.72 -25.20
N LEU A 430 -7.51 11.39 -26.00
CA LEU A 430 -7.06 12.46 -26.92
C LEU A 430 -6.40 13.61 -26.16
N VAL A 431 -5.30 14.16 -26.70
CA VAL A 431 -4.44 15.10 -25.96
C VAL A 431 -4.56 16.57 -26.37
N ASP A 432 -5.06 16.87 -27.57
CA ASP A 432 -5.08 18.24 -28.09
C ASP A 432 -6.31 18.57 -28.94
N GLU A 433 -6.58 19.87 -29.06
CA GLU A 433 -7.72 20.43 -29.77
C GLU A 433 -7.75 20.04 -31.26
N THR A 434 -6.59 19.91 -31.91
CA THR A 434 -6.51 19.48 -33.31
C THR A 434 -7.05 18.06 -33.47
N SER A 435 -6.70 17.17 -32.55
CA SER A 435 -7.19 15.79 -32.52
C SER A 435 -8.69 15.74 -32.28
N PHE A 436 -9.23 16.62 -31.42
CA PHE A 436 -10.69 16.74 -31.24
C PHE A 436 -11.40 17.26 -32.49
N GLN A 437 -10.79 18.19 -33.25
CA GLN A 437 -11.34 18.68 -34.52
C GLN A 437 -11.39 17.57 -35.58
N VAL A 438 -10.35 16.72 -35.65
CA VAL A 438 -10.33 15.55 -36.54
C VAL A 438 -11.40 14.54 -36.12
N LEU A 439 -11.55 14.28 -34.83
CA LEU A 439 -12.62 13.42 -34.30
C LEU A 439 -14.01 13.93 -34.70
N ASP A 440 -14.27 15.22 -34.55
CA ASP A 440 -15.54 15.83 -34.94
C ASP A 440 -15.78 15.82 -36.46
N LEU A 441 -14.71 16.01 -37.25
CA LEU A 441 -14.77 15.90 -38.70
C LEU A 441 -15.17 14.49 -39.15
N ILE A 442 -14.52 13.46 -38.58
CA ILE A 442 -14.82 12.06 -38.85
C ILE A 442 -16.24 11.72 -38.39
N ALA A 443 -16.67 12.19 -37.21
CA ALA A 443 -18.03 11.94 -36.73
C ALA A 443 -19.12 12.63 -37.55
N GLY A 444 -18.77 13.64 -38.35
CA GLY A 444 -19.67 14.37 -39.24
C GLY A 444 -19.84 13.77 -40.63
N VAL A 445 -19.14 12.68 -40.98
CA VAL A 445 -19.24 12.08 -42.32
C VAL A 445 -20.61 11.43 -42.55
N GLU A 446 -21.03 11.34 -43.81
CA GLU A 446 -22.30 10.73 -44.14
C GLU A 446 -22.25 9.20 -43.95
N THR A 447 -23.22 8.66 -43.22
CA THR A 447 -23.32 7.22 -42.94
C THR A 447 -24.50 6.57 -43.66
N GLY A 448 -24.35 5.28 -43.93
CA GLY A 448 -25.35 4.41 -44.54
C GLY A 448 -25.95 3.42 -43.54
N ALA A 449 -26.30 2.23 -44.02
CA ALA A 449 -26.83 1.17 -43.16
C ALA A 449 -25.82 0.76 -42.07
N GLN A 450 -26.31 0.46 -40.87
CA GLN A 450 -25.49 0.07 -39.70
C GLN A 450 -24.45 1.11 -39.29
N ASP A 451 -24.72 2.39 -39.56
CA ASP A 451 -23.85 3.52 -39.23
C ASP A 451 -22.47 3.46 -39.93
N LYS A 452 -22.35 2.68 -41.03
CA LYS A 452 -21.12 2.57 -41.81
C LYS A 452 -20.92 3.81 -42.70
N PRO A 453 -19.73 4.43 -42.74
CA PRO A 453 -19.48 5.58 -43.62
C PRO A 453 -19.74 5.25 -45.09
N LYS A 454 -20.30 6.21 -45.84
CA LYS A 454 -20.49 6.05 -47.29
C LYS A 454 -19.19 6.16 -48.07
N GLU A 455 -18.29 7.00 -47.58
CA GLU A 455 -16.90 7.09 -48.03
C GLU A 455 -16.01 6.58 -46.90
N ASP A 456 -15.04 5.73 -47.25
CA ASP A 456 -14.19 5.08 -46.25
C ASP A 456 -13.35 6.12 -45.49
N VAL A 457 -13.48 6.10 -44.16
CA VAL A 457 -12.54 6.78 -43.25
C VAL A 457 -11.47 5.76 -42.88
N ILE A 458 -10.26 5.98 -43.39
CA ILE A 458 -9.17 5.00 -43.36
C ILE A 458 -8.17 5.40 -42.29
N ILE A 459 -7.76 4.43 -41.47
CA ILE A 459 -6.55 4.51 -40.64
C ILE A 459 -5.38 4.25 -41.57
N GLU A 460 -4.62 5.29 -41.91
CA GLU A 460 -3.46 5.17 -42.79
C GLU A 460 -2.33 4.43 -42.09
N THR A 461 -2.07 4.79 -40.83
CA THR A 461 -1.19 4.07 -39.91
C THR A 461 -1.38 4.54 -38.47
N ILE A 462 -0.80 3.83 -37.50
CA ILE A 462 -0.73 4.24 -36.09
C ILE A 462 0.74 4.33 -35.67
N GLU A 463 1.22 5.55 -35.43
CA GLU A 463 2.59 5.80 -34.97
C GLU A 463 2.64 5.76 -33.44
N VAL A 464 3.62 5.06 -32.88
CA VAL A 464 3.80 4.92 -31.41
C VAL A 464 5.04 5.67 -30.96
N PHE A 465 4.93 6.40 -29.85
CA PHE A 465 5.99 7.17 -29.22
C PHE A 465 6.09 6.81 -27.73
N ASP A 466 7.32 6.67 -27.24
CA ASP A 466 7.61 6.37 -25.83
C ASP A 466 7.79 7.65 -25.00
#